data_AF-A0AAN8FC52-F1
#
_entry.id   AF-A0AAN8FC52-F1
#
_cell.length_a   1.000
_cell.length_b   1.000
_cell.length_c   1.000
_cell.angle_alpha   90.00
_cell.angle_beta   90.00
_cell.angle_gamma   90.00
#
_symmetry.space_group_name_H-M   'P 1'
#
loop_
_entity.id
_entity.type
_entity.pdbx_description
1 polymer ?
#
loop_
_entity_poly.entity_id
_entity_poly.type
_entity_poly.pdbx_seq_one_letter_code
_entity_poly.pdbx_strand_id
1 'polypeptide(L)'
;MLLTSTVSQRLNQADERAVILGILADAKQEIQWDKDCSSILEGIIANFNKIVKYITQNEVSSYVDTCFTAANPLYAVPVLALGLSSPDSVDRVIYWLTLSIRDALERALKDASKARIDDFIYHKYSELVTSLVFLREKILNVTNKDRTHYRTPESLRVIESSFCSALTAALQHVYDSVVAGKDVDLRVLSLFIAKSRTIVIMETTLLRYIVKWLCSQEESAIWDRIAQRIFTDNSIGTRDAEALIVEVASSASKADDLMRCFGLSIRRNPIVHRICCTKLFLQRVCEPSLVLVLADYLHTAATMESYVEAIKAAVSIWSDVSHVRYVAVEQQMHLTRVILGLGRWIT
;
A
#
# COMPACT_ATOMS: atom_id res chain seq x y z
N MET A 1 29.11 -6.31 2.79
CA MET A 1 30.05 -5.50 3.58
C MET A 1 29.52 -4.08 3.55
N LEU A 2 28.87 -3.62 4.63
CA LEU A 2 28.34 -2.25 4.73
C LEU A 2 29.53 -1.31 4.89
N LEU A 3 29.64 -0.30 4.02
CA LEU A 3 30.51 0.86 4.23
C LEU A 3 30.10 1.48 5.57
N THR A 4 30.97 1.43 6.58
CA THR A 4 30.71 2.09 7.86
C THR A 4 30.54 3.58 7.61
N SER A 5 29.35 4.11 7.91
CA SER A 5 29.06 5.53 7.69
C SER A 5 30.02 6.41 8.48
N THR A 6 30.33 7.59 7.96
CA THR A 6 31.24 8.57 8.59
C THR A 6 30.78 8.91 10.02
N VAL A 7 29.46 8.99 10.24
CA VAL A 7 28.85 9.17 11.56
C VAL A 7 29.08 7.95 12.46
N SER A 8 28.90 6.74 11.94
CA SER A 8 29.18 5.50 12.70
C SER A 8 30.65 5.42 13.14
N GLN A 9 31.59 5.77 12.26
CA GLN A 9 33.02 5.78 12.60
C GLN A 9 33.34 6.81 13.68
N ARG A 10 32.81 8.04 13.53
CA ARG A 10 32.98 9.12 14.52
C ARG A 10 32.40 8.74 15.89
N LEU A 11 31.21 8.14 15.94
CA LEU A 11 30.57 7.70 17.19
C LEU A 11 31.33 6.55 17.86
N ASN A 12 31.85 5.60 17.08
CA ASN A 12 32.66 4.50 17.61
C ASN A 12 33.94 5.00 18.30
N GLN A 13 34.58 6.05 17.78
CA GLN A 13 35.80 6.64 18.32
C GLN A 13 35.56 7.67 19.44
N ALA A 14 34.33 8.14 19.62
CA ALA A 14 34.01 9.18 20.59
C ALA A 14 33.77 8.61 21.99
N ASP A 15 34.67 8.89 22.93
CA ASP A 15 34.56 8.40 24.32
C ASP A 15 34.21 9.50 25.34
N GLU A 16 33.95 10.71 24.86
CA GLU A 16 33.55 11.87 25.65
C GLU A 16 32.14 12.35 25.30
N ARG A 17 31.37 12.71 26.34
CA ARG A 17 30.00 13.23 26.20
C ARG A 17 29.90 14.44 25.25
N ALA A 18 30.82 15.39 25.37
CA ALA A 18 30.82 16.61 24.54
C ALA A 18 31.03 16.30 23.06
N VAL A 19 31.91 15.34 22.75
CA VAL A 19 32.18 14.89 21.37
C VAL A 19 30.96 14.19 20.79
N ILE A 20 30.31 13.31 21.56
CA ILE A 20 29.07 12.63 21.13
C ILE A 20 27.97 13.66 20.83
N LEU A 21 27.76 14.64 21.70
CA LEU A 21 26.79 15.72 21.46
C LEU A 21 27.12 16.54 20.21
N GLY A 22 28.40 16.85 19.97
CA GLY A 22 28.84 17.54 18.75
C GLY A 22 28.52 16.74 17.49
N ILE A 23 28.84 15.44 17.47
CA ILE A 23 28.54 14.56 16.33
C ILE A 23 27.02 14.49 16.06
N LEU A 24 26.20 14.37 17.11
CA LEU A 24 24.75 14.31 16.96
C LEU A 24 24.14 15.66 16.54
N ALA A 25 24.71 16.78 16.98
CA ALA A 25 24.32 18.11 16.51
C ALA A 25 24.64 18.31 15.03
N ASP A 26 25.82 17.89 14.58
CA ASP A 26 26.20 17.90 13.16
C ASP A 26 25.26 17.04 12.33
N ALA A 27 25.03 15.79 12.77
CA ALA A 27 24.11 14.86 12.11
C ALA A 27 22.71 15.45 11.95
N LYS A 28 22.19 16.10 13.00
CA LYS A 28 20.89 16.78 12.97
C LYS A 28 20.85 17.92 11.94
N GLN A 29 21.94 18.68 11.77
CA GLN A 29 22.00 19.76 10.78
C GLN A 29 22.13 19.24 9.34
N GLU A 30 22.80 18.10 9.16
CA GLU A 30 22.97 17.46 7.85
C GLU A 30 21.68 16.81 7.32
N ILE A 31 20.79 16.36 8.22
CA ILE A 31 19.50 15.78 7.85
C ILE A 31 18.58 16.86 7.27
N GLN A 32 18.30 16.73 5.98
CA GLN A 32 17.39 17.59 5.24
C GLN A 32 16.39 16.72 4.48
N TRP A 33 15.15 17.22 4.33
CA TRP A 33 14.03 16.46 3.78
C TRP A 33 14.30 15.85 2.40
N ASP A 34 15.00 16.59 1.53
CA ASP A 34 15.28 16.19 0.15
C ASP A 34 16.64 15.49 -0.03
N LYS A 35 17.34 15.17 1.07
CA LYS A 35 18.67 14.52 1.02
C LYS A 35 18.63 13.12 1.61
N ASP A 36 19.37 12.21 0.99
CA ASP A 36 19.58 10.88 1.51
C ASP A 36 20.40 10.94 2.81
N CYS A 37 19.75 10.60 3.91
CA CYS A 37 20.32 10.56 5.25
C CYS A 37 20.49 9.13 5.79
N SER A 38 20.33 8.10 4.94
CA SER A 38 20.29 6.69 5.36
C SER A 38 21.53 6.31 6.17
N SER A 39 22.72 6.72 5.70
CA SER A 39 24.00 6.42 6.35
C SER A 39 24.15 7.07 7.74
N ILE A 40 23.61 8.27 7.93
CA ILE A 40 23.58 8.98 9.22
C ILE A 40 22.69 8.20 10.19
N LEU A 41 21.47 7.86 9.76
CA LEU A 41 20.49 7.13 10.57
C LEU A 41 21.01 5.73 10.95
N GLU A 42 21.60 5.00 10.01
CA GLU A 42 22.25 3.70 10.28
C GLU A 42 23.36 3.83 11.33
N GLY A 43 24.19 4.87 11.23
CA GLY A 43 25.26 5.12 12.20
C GLY A 43 24.74 5.39 13.60
N ILE A 44 23.64 6.13 13.71
CA ILE A 44 22.96 6.40 14.99
C ILE A 44 22.38 5.11 15.58
N ILE A 45 21.65 4.31 14.78
CA ILE A 45 21.04 3.04 15.25
C ILE A 45 22.13 2.08 15.75
N ALA A 46 23.20 1.89 14.95
CA ALA A 46 24.28 0.97 15.30
C ALA A 46 25.00 1.34 16.60
N ASN A 47 25.03 2.63 16.96
CA ASN A 47 25.72 3.15 18.13
C ASN A 47 24.77 3.56 19.27
N PHE A 48 23.47 3.24 19.19
CA PHE A 48 22.48 3.77 20.13
C PHE A 48 22.80 3.41 21.59
N ASN A 49 23.23 2.18 21.85
CA ASN A 49 23.62 1.73 23.18
C ASN A 49 24.83 2.48 23.75
N LYS A 50 25.74 2.95 22.89
CA LYS A 50 26.83 3.83 23.31
C LYS A 50 26.27 5.21 23.63
N ILE A 51 25.48 5.78 22.73
CA ILE A 51 24.89 7.12 22.88
C ILE A 51 24.17 7.26 24.23
N VAL A 52 23.25 6.34 24.57
CA VAL A 52 22.45 6.42 25.82
C VAL A 52 23.26 6.28 27.10
N LYS A 53 24.51 5.80 27.05
CA LYS A 53 25.40 5.77 28.21
C LYS A 53 25.99 7.15 28.53
N TYR A 54 26.10 8.03 27.54
CA TYR A 54 26.79 9.31 27.67
C TYR A 54 25.86 10.52 27.75
N ILE A 55 24.63 10.42 27.24
CA ILE A 55 23.69 11.55 27.19
C ILE A 55 22.40 11.27 27.94
N THR A 56 21.75 12.34 28.41
CA THR A 56 20.49 12.26 29.15
C THR A 56 19.30 11.97 28.23
N GLN A 57 18.19 11.48 28.78
CA GLN A 57 16.98 11.22 28.00
C GLN A 57 16.47 12.48 27.25
N ASN A 58 16.55 13.66 27.87
CA ASN A 58 16.17 14.93 27.23
C ASN A 58 17.04 15.24 26.01
N GLU A 59 18.32 14.89 26.08
CA GLU A 59 19.26 15.06 24.97
C GLU A 59 19.03 14.02 23.87
N VAL A 60 18.69 12.78 24.23
CA VAL A 60 18.25 11.78 23.23
C VAL A 60 17.05 12.32 22.46
N SER A 61 16.04 12.87 23.14
CA SER A 61 14.87 13.46 22.48
C SER A 61 15.25 14.64 21.56
N SER A 62 16.13 15.53 22.02
CA SER A 62 16.53 16.74 21.28
C SER A 62 17.43 16.47 20.07
N TYR A 63 18.33 15.50 20.17
CA TYR A 63 19.39 15.27 19.18
C TYR A 63 19.25 13.98 18.40
N VAL A 64 18.60 12.95 18.95
CA VAL A 64 18.44 11.65 18.28
C VAL A 64 17.03 11.52 17.71
N ASP A 65 15.99 11.70 18.52
CA ASP A 65 14.61 11.51 18.05
C ASP A 65 14.25 12.51 16.96
N THR A 66 14.77 13.74 17.09
CA THR A 66 14.58 14.79 16.09
C THR A 66 15.21 14.43 14.73
N CYS A 67 16.28 13.63 14.70
CA CYS A 67 16.85 13.15 13.45
C CYS A 67 15.86 12.26 12.68
N PHE A 68 15.14 11.39 13.38
CA PHE A 68 14.16 10.49 12.77
C PHE A 68 12.85 11.20 12.41
N THR A 69 12.41 12.19 13.19
CA THR A 69 11.21 12.98 12.84
C THR A 69 11.46 13.97 11.70
N ALA A 70 12.68 14.51 11.57
CA ALA A 70 13.03 15.42 10.49
C ALA A 70 13.39 14.71 9.18
N ALA A 71 13.83 13.45 9.26
CA ALA A 71 14.17 12.65 8.09
C ALA A 71 12.93 12.30 7.25
N ASN A 72 13.09 12.30 5.93
CA ASN A 72 12.06 11.84 5.03
C ASN A 72 11.86 10.31 5.21
N PRO A 73 10.62 9.83 5.43
CA PRO A 73 10.29 8.40 5.52
C PRO A 73 10.87 7.55 4.39
N LEU A 74 11.04 8.13 3.19
CA LEU A 74 11.72 7.52 2.04
C LEU A 74 13.06 6.89 2.41
N TYR A 75 13.83 7.54 3.29
CA TYR A 75 15.14 7.08 3.75
C TYR A 75 15.07 6.46 5.16
N ALA A 76 14.26 7.03 6.05
CA ALA A 76 14.22 6.61 7.45
C ALA A 76 13.55 5.23 7.64
N VAL A 77 12.42 4.97 6.98
CA VAL A 77 11.64 3.74 7.22
C VAL A 77 12.39 2.49 6.76
N PRO A 78 13.02 2.43 5.57
CA PRO A 78 13.81 1.26 5.17
C PRO A 78 14.94 0.93 6.16
N VAL A 79 15.69 1.96 6.61
CA VAL A 79 16.77 1.82 7.59
C VAL A 79 16.25 1.30 8.93
N LEU A 80 15.17 1.89 9.45
CA LEU A 80 14.57 1.45 10.70
C LEU A 80 13.97 0.03 10.59
N ALA A 81 13.35 -0.32 9.46
CA ALA A 81 12.81 -1.65 9.23
C ALA A 81 13.89 -2.74 9.12
N LEU A 82 15.13 -2.37 8.77
CA LEU A 82 16.31 -3.24 8.88
C LEU A 82 16.81 -3.31 10.33
N GLY A 83 16.77 -2.19 11.05
CA GLY A 83 17.14 -2.10 12.47
C GLY A 83 16.34 -3.03 13.40
N LEU A 84 15.10 -3.38 13.03
CA LEU A 84 14.28 -4.35 13.76
C LEU A 84 14.91 -5.75 13.88
N SER A 85 15.88 -6.08 13.03
CA SER A 85 16.63 -7.35 13.12
C SER A 85 17.67 -7.36 14.24
N SER A 86 18.01 -6.20 14.82
CA SER A 86 18.97 -6.08 15.92
C SER A 86 18.25 -6.14 17.28
N PRO A 87 18.59 -7.07 18.19
CA PRO A 87 17.88 -7.24 19.46
C PRO A 87 18.08 -6.08 20.44
N ASP A 88 19.21 -5.38 20.38
CA ASP A 88 19.63 -4.50 21.48
C ASP A 88 18.94 -3.12 21.48
N SER A 89 18.14 -2.79 20.46
CA SER A 89 17.50 -1.46 20.33
C SER A 89 16.07 -1.51 19.77
N VAL A 90 15.43 -2.68 19.78
CA VAL A 90 14.13 -2.92 19.15
C VAL A 90 13.07 -1.90 19.57
N ASP A 91 12.86 -1.71 20.87
CA ASP A 91 11.80 -0.83 21.37
C ASP A 91 12.00 0.62 20.90
N ARG A 92 13.27 1.04 20.80
CA ARG A 92 13.62 2.36 20.31
C ARG A 92 13.41 2.49 18.80
N VAL A 93 13.78 1.46 18.04
CA VAL A 93 13.53 1.41 16.60
C VAL A 93 12.03 1.44 16.31
N ILE A 94 11.21 0.70 17.06
CA ILE A 94 9.74 0.73 16.97
C ILE A 94 9.21 2.13 17.29
N TYR A 95 9.75 2.80 18.31
CA TYR A 95 9.40 4.17 18.65
C TYR A 95 9.69 5.14 17.49
N TRP A 96 10.90 5.09 16.92
CA TRP A 96 11.28 5.94 15.79
C TRP A 96 10.50 5.63 14.51
N LEU A 97 10.15 4.36 14.26
CA LEU A 97 9.24 3.99 13.18
C LEU A 97 7.87 4.64 13.36
N THR A 98 7.34 4.56 14.58
CA THR A 98 6.05 5.16 14.91
C THR A 98 6.06 6.67 14.68
N LEU A 99 7.12 7.36 15.13
CA LEU A 99 7.29 8.80 14.89
C LEU A 99 7.39 9.13 13.40
N SER A 100 8.28 8.45 12.67
CA SER A 100 8.54 8.70 11.25
C SER A 100 7.27 8.52 10.41
N ILE A 101 6.50 7.47 10.71
CA ILE A 101 5.27 7.18 9.97
C ILE A 101 4.15 8.16 10.35
N ARG A 102 3.91 8.37 11.64
CA ARG A 102 2.82 9.22 12.12
C ARG A 102 2.99 10.68 11.70
N ASP A 103 4.22 11.19 11.78
CA ASP A 103 4.48 12.63 11.65
C ASP A 103 4.86 13.05 10.22
N ALA A 104 5.37 12.13 9.39
CA ALA A 104 5.98 12.48 8.11
C ALA A 104 5.51 11.66 6.89
N LEU A 105 4.83 10.51 7.06
CA LEU A 105 4.44 9.66 5.91
C LEU A 105 3.51 10.40 4.94
N GLU A 106 2.56 11.18 5.45
CA GLU A 106 1.64 11.97 4.63
C GLU A 106 2.41 12.91 3.68
N ARG A 107 3.39 13.65 4.20
CA ARG A 107 4.20 14.56 3.39
C ARG A 107 5.01 13.80 2.34
N ALA A 108 5.61 12.66 2.70
CA ALA A 108 6.37 11.84 1.77
C ALA A 108 5.51 11.28 0.63
N LEU A 109 4.27 10.88 0.90
CA LEU A 109 3.33 10.42 -0.13
C LEU A 109 2.79 11.57 -0.99
N LYS A 110 2.58 12.76 -0.43
CA LYS A 110 2.26 13.97 -1.21
C LYS A 110 3.40 14.32 -2.15
N ASP A 111 4.64 14.26 -1.69
CA ASP A 111 5.83 14.48 -2.53
C ASP A 111 5.95 13.42 -3.63
N ALA A 112 5.53 12.18 -3.35
CA ALA A 112 5.48 11.10 -4.33
C ALA A 112 4.46 11.31 -5.47
N SER A 113 3.58 12.31 -5.35
CA SER A 113 2.62 12.67 -6.40
C SER A 113 3.11 13.76 -7.35
N LYS A 114 4.27 14.38 -7.06
CA LYS A 114 4.87 15.41 -7.90
C LYS A 114 5.21 14.84 -9.28
N ALA A 115 5.02 15.65 -10.33
CA ALA A 115 5.35 15.25 -11.68
C ALA A 115 6.84 14.91 -11.84
N ARG A 116 7.14 13.93 -12.70
CA ARG A 116 8.50 13.56 -13.16
C ARG A 116 9.41 13.00 -12.07
N ILE A 117 8.92 11.99 -11.34
CA ILE A 117 9.79 11.15 -10.50
C ILE A 117 10.70 10.32 -11.42
N ASP A 118 12.02 10.49 -11.26
CA ASP A 118 13.01 9.69 -11.96
C ASP A 118 13.04 8.23 -11.44
N ASP A 119 13.67 7.35 -12.21
CA ASP A 119 13.71 5.92 -11.87
C ASP A 119 14.47 5.63 -10.57
N PHE A 120 15.42 6.48 -10.19
CA PHE A 120 16.18 6.33 -8.95
C PHE A 120 15.30 6.61 -7.72
N ILE A 121 14.60 7.73 -7.71
CA ILE A 121 13.66 8.11 -6.65
C ILE A 121 12.48 7.13 -6.63
N TYR A 122 11.98 6.69 -7.79
CA TYR A 122 10.95 5.65 -7.85
C TYR A 122 11.42 4.35 -7.18
N HIS A 123 12.67 3.94 -7.40
CA HIS A 123 13.23 2.76 -6.74
C HIS A 123 13.28 2.92 -5.22
N LYS A 124 13.66 4.10 -4.71
CA LYS A 124 13.61 4.41 -3.28
C LYS A 124 12.20 4.34 -2.71
N TYR A 125 11.20 4.84 -3.42
CA TYR A 125 9.81 4.68 -3.01
C TYR A 125 9.36 3.21 -3.02
N SER A 126 9.84 2.40 -3.96
CA SER A 126 9.60 0.96 -3.96
C SER A 126 10.22 0.26 -2.74
N GLU A 127 11.41 0.66 -2.29
CA GLU A 127 12.04 0.20 -1.04
C GLU A 127 11.19 0.59 0.18
N LEU A 128 10.72 1.84 0.24
CA LEU A 128 9.79 2.32 1.28
C LEU A 128 8.51 1.47 1.31
N VAL A 129 7.82 1.33 0.19
CA VAL A 129 6.56 0.55 0.10
C VAL A 129 6.79 -0.88 0.55
N THR A 130 7.87 -1.51 0.10
CA THR A 130 8.22 -2.87 0.50
C THR A 130 8.43 -2.96 2.02
N SER A 131 9.14 -1.98 2.60
CA SER A 131 9.36 -1.90 4.05
C SER A 131 8.06 -1.74 4.84
N LEU A 132 7.13 -0.91 4.36
CA LEU A 132 5.82 -0.69 4.98
C LEU A 132 4.95 -1.97 4.96
N VAL A 133 4.93 -2.69 3.83
CA VAL A 133 4.12 -3.91 3.67
C VAL A 133 4.57 -5.03 4.62
N PHE A 134 5.88 -5.20 4.79
CA PHE A 134 6.43 -6.23 5.69
C PHE A 134 6.56 -5.75 7.14
N LEU A 135 6.21 -4.50 7.44
CA LEU A 135 6.44 -3.91 8.76
C LEU A 135 5.66 -4.61 9.87
N ARG A 136 4.39 -4.94 9.60
CA ARG A 136 3.51 -5.67 10.53
C ARG A 136 4.15 -6.98 10.96
N GLU A 137 4.53 -7.81 9.99
CA GLU A 137 5.17 -9.11 10.25
C GLU A 137 6.48 -8.93 11.03
N LYS A 138 7.34 -8.01 10.62
CA LYS A 138 8.60 -7.72 11.31
C LYS A 138 8.39 -7.32 12.77
N ILE A 139 7.49 -6.37 13.04
CA ILE A 139 7.22 -5.91 14.41
C ILE A 139 6.69 -7.06 15.26
N LEU A 140 5.70 -7.82 14.75
CA LEU A 140 5.11 -8.94 15.48
C LEU A 140 6.13 -10.04 15.78
N ASN A 141 6.98 -10.37 14.81
CA ASN A 141 8.04 -11.37 14.97
C ASN A 141 9.06 -10.95 16.04
N VAL A 142 9.28 -9.66 16.26
CA VAL A 142 10.25 -9.20 17.27
C VAL A 142 9.57 -9.02 18.64
N THR A 143 8.33 -8.52 18.69
CA THR A 143 7.64 -8.24 19.96
C THR A 143 7.00 -9.47 20.62
N ASN A 144 6.72 -10.54 19.86
CA ASN A 144 6.02 -11.73 20.36
C ASN A 144 6.90 -13.00 20.39
N LYS A 145 8.22 -12.91 20.20
CA LYS A 145 9.16 -14.04 20.16
C LYS A 145 9.00 -15.04 21.32
N ASP A 146 8.71 -14.54 22.52
CA ASP A 146 8.65 -15.34 23.76
C ASP A 146 7.28 -15.30 24.45
N ARG A 147 6.23 -14.84 23.76
CA ARG A 147 4.90 -14.65 24.37
C ARG A 147 3.98 -15.82 24.05
N THR A 148 3.46 -16.47 25.10
CA THR A 148 2.39 -17.47 25.01
C THR A 148 1.06 -16.88 24.53
N HIS A 149 0.89 -15.57 24.66
CA HIS A 149 -0.31 -14.84 24.25
C HIS A 149 0.05 -13.74 23.25
N TYR A 150 -0.45 -13.90 22.04
CA TYR A 150 -0.26 -12.94 20.96
C TYR A 150 -0.96 -11.62 21.31
N ARG A 151 -0.22 -10.51 21.35
CA ARG A 151 -0.79 -9.16 21.46
C ARG A 151 -0.29 -8.29 20.33
N THR A 152 -1.21 -7.55 19.72
CA THR A 152 -0.87 -6.51 18.75
C THR A 152 -0.32 -5.31 19.52
N PRO A 153 0.93 -4.88 19.29
CA PRO A 153 1.50 -3.71 19.96
C PRO A 153 0.73 -2.44 19.64
N GLU A 154 0.62 -1.51 20.60
CA GLU A 154 -0.07 -0.23 20.38
C GLU A 154 0.61 0.61 19.28
N SER A 155 1.95 0.56 19.19
CA SER A 155 2.72 1.19 18.11
C SER A 155 2.29 0.71 16.72
N LEU A 156 1.98 -0.58 16.57
CA LEU A 156 1.52 -1.14 15.31
C LEU A 156 0.14 -0.59 14.92
N ARG A 157 -0.76 -0.40 15.90
CA ARG A 157 -2.07 0.23 15.65
C ARG A 157 -1.94 1.68 15.20
N VAL A 158 -1.03 2.44 15.80
CA VAL A 158 -0.74 3.84 15.42
C VAL A 158 -0.14 3.90 14.01
N ILE A 159 0.77 2.98 13.68
CA ILE A 159 1.37 2.88 12.35
C ILE A 159 0.28 2.56 11.31
N GLU A 160 -0.56 1.56 11.58
CA GLU A 160 -1.61 1.12 10.66
C GLU A 160 -2.67 2.21 10.43
N SER A 161 -3.09 2.93 11.48
CA SER A 161 -4.03 4.04 11.32
C SER A 161 -3.44 5.20 10.51
N SER A 162 -2.13 5.44 10.63
CA SER A 162 -1.41 6.47 9.87
C SER A 162 -1.35 6.16 8.37
N PHE A 163 -1.44 4.89 7.95
CA PHE A 163 -1.48 4.55 6.52
C PHE A 163 -2.75 5.07 5.85
N CYS A 164 -3.90 4.93 6.52
CA CYS A 164 -5.19 5.39 6.00
C CYS A 164 -5.21 6.92 5.83
N SER A 165 -4.82 7.66 6.87
CA SER A 165 -4.80 9.13 6.82
C SER A 165 -3.78 9.64 5.78
N ALA A 166 -2.58 9.07 5.73
CA ALA A 166 -1.55 9.49 4.79
C ALA A 166 -1.95 9.24 3.32
N LEU A 167 -2.54 8.07 3.02
CA LEU A 167 -2.99 7.76 1.66
C LEU A 167 -4.16 8.63 1.21
N THR A 168 -5.19 8.79 2.04
CA THR A 168 -6.36 9.61 1.71
C THR A 168 -5.98 11.08 1.56
N ALA A 169 -5.11 11.61 2.43
CA ALA A 169 -4.57 12.96 2.30
C ALA A 169 -3.68 13.15 1.06
N ALA A 170 -2.91 12.13 0.65
CA ALA A 170 -2.14 12.17 -0.59
C ALA A 170 -3.04 12.15 -1.83
N LEU A 171 -4.13 11.36 -1.82
CA LEU A 171 -5.12 11.33 -2.90
C LEU A 171 -5.89 12.65 -3.00
N GLN A 172 -6.23 13.27 -1.87
CA GLN A 172 -6.81 14.62 -1.87
C GLN A 172 -5.85 15.65 -2.46
N HIS A 173 -4.57 15.60 -2.07
CA HIS A 173 -3.55 16.48 -2.64
C HIS A 173 -3.39 16.30 -4.17
N VAL A 174 -3.49 15.06 -4.66
CA VAL A 174 -3.52 14.77 -6.11
C VAL A 174 -4.71 15.46 -6.76
N TYR A 175 -5.92 15.31 -6.19
CA TYR A 175 -7.12 15.95 -6.72
C TYR A 175 -6.95 17.47 -6.80
N ASP A 176 -6.54 18.11 -5.70
CA ASP A 176 -6.34 19.55 -5.61
C ASP A 176 -5.29 20.02 -6.64
N SER A 177 -4.23 19.23 -6.84
CA SER A 177 -3.18 19.52 -7.82
C SER A 177 -3.71 19.45 -9.27
N VAL A 178 -4.51 18.44 -9.59
CA VAL A 178 -5.12 18.29 -10.92
C VAL A 178 -6.14 19.40 -11.20
N VAL A 179 -6.96 19.75 -10.21
CA VAL A 179 -7.90 20.89 -10.30
C VAL A 179 -7.14 22.21 -10.53
N ALA A 180 -5.98 22.37 -9.89
CA ALA A 180 -5.08 23.50 -10.11
C ALA A 180 -4.29 23.44 -11.44
N GLY A 181 -4.58 22.48 -12.32
CA GLY A 181 -3.93 22.34 -13.62
C GLY A 181 -2.47 21.85 -13.56
N LYS A 182 -2.06 21.23 -12.45
CA LYS A 182 -0.72 20.65 -12.30
C LYS A 182 -0.70 19.19 -12.75
N ASP A 183 0.40 18.80 -13.39
CA ASP A 183 0.67 17.40 -13.68
C ASP A 183 0.99 16.62 -12.40
N VAL A 184 0.52 15.37 -12.35
CA VAL A 184 0.71 14.46 -11.21
C VAL A 184 1.16 13.07 -11.69
N ASP A 185 2.06 12.47 -10.90
CA ASP A 185 2.47 11.08 -11.05
C ASP A 185 1.76 10.22 -9.99
N LEU A 186 1.21 9.08 -10.40
CA LEU A 186 0.47 8.16 -9.51
C LEU A 186 1.17 6.82 -9.34
N ARG A 187 2.31 6.59 -9.99
CA ARG A 187 2.98 5.27 -9.99
C ARG A 187 3.29 4.80 -8.58
N VAL A 188 3.79 5.68 -7.71
CA VAL A 188 4.13 5.34 -6.33
C VAL A 188 2.90 5.02 -5.49
N LEU A 189 1.83 5.82 -5.59
CA LEU A 189 0.58 5.55 -4.86
C LEU A 189 -0.07 4.24 -5.33
N SER A 190 -0.07 4.00 -6.64
CA SER A 190 -0.58 2.77 -7.25
C SER A 190 0.22 1.55 -6.77
N LEU A 191 1.56 1.65 -6.76
CA LEU A 191 2.44 0.60 -6.23
C LEU A 191 2.16 0.34 -4.74
N PHE A 192 1.99 1.40 -3.94
CA PHE A 192 1.71 1.25 -2.52
C PHE A 192 0.40 0.50 -2.31
N ILE A 193 -0.70 0.98 -2.90
CA ILE A 193 -2.04 0.37 -2.79
C ILE A 193 -2.03 -1.08 -3.27
N ALA A 194 -1.36 -1.36 -4.39
CA ALA A 194 -1.27 -2.71 -4.95
C ALA A 194 -0.54 -3.70 -4.03
N LYS A 195 0.60 -3.29 -3.47
CA LYS A 195 1.40 -4.14 -2.57
C LYS A 195 0.80 -4.21 -1.16
N SER A 196 0.08 -3.20 -0.72
CA SER A 196 -0.52 -3.12 0.61
C SER A 196 -1.91 -3.74 0.72
N ARG A 197 -2.38 -4.43 -0.32
CA ARG A 197 -3.72 -5.05 -0.39
C ARG A 197 -4.04 -6.00 0.77
N THR A 198 -3.02 -6.61 1.37
CA THR A 198 -3.15 -7.57 2.48
C THR A 198 -2.94 -6.96 3.86
N ILE A 199 -2.60 -5.66 3.95
CA ILE A 199 -2.44 -5.00 5.25
C ILE A 199 -3.82 -4.88 5.90
N VAL A 200 -3.98 -5.47 7.09
CA VAL A 200 -5.23 -5.43 7.86
C VAL A 200 -5.23 -4.18 8.73
N ILE A 201 -6.28 -3.38 8.62
CA ILE A 201 -6.51 -2.15 9.40
C ILE A 201 -7.97 -2.16 9.86
N MET A 202 -8.21 -1.98 11.17
CA MET A 202 -9.57 -1.87 11.74
C MET A 202 -10.53 -2.96 11.22
N GLU A 203 -10.11 -4.22 11.27
CA GLU A 203 -10.88 -5.40 10.83
C GLU A 203 -11.16 -5.51 9.31
N THR A 204 -10.67 -4.57 8.51
CA THR A 204 -10.72 -4.60 7.04
C THR A 204 -9.31 -4.64 6.45
N THR A 205 -9.17 -4.71 5.13
CA THR A 205 -7.90 -4.45 4.45
C THR A 205 -7.75 -2.96 4.11
N LEU A 206 -6.51 -2.49 4.03
CA LEU A 206 -6.19 -1.13 3.58
C LEU A 206 -6.76 -0.86 2.18
N LEU A 207 -6.67 -1.83 1.27
CA LEU A 207 -7.24 -1.70 -0.07
C LEU A 207 -8.75 -1.50 -0.03
N ARG A 208 -9.48 -2.32 0.73
CA ARG A 208 -10.94 -2.18 0.85
C ARG A 208 -11.33 -0.84 1.48
N TYR A 209 -10.56 -0.35 2.46
CA TYR A 209 -10.74 0.99 3.01
C TYR A 209 -10.58 2.07 1.94
N ILE A 210 -9.50 2.03 1.16
CA ILE A 210 -9.22 3.01 0.11
C ILE A 210 -10.26 2.96 -1.02
N VAL A 211 -10.70 1.78 -1.44
CA VAL A 211 -11.77 1.62 -2.44
C VAL A 211 -13.06 2.27 -1.95
N LYS A 212 -13.49 1.96 -0.72
CA LYS A 212 -14.69 2.57 -0.13
C LYS A 212 -14.58 4.08 0.00
N TRP A 213 -13.41 4.59 0.42
CA TRP A 213 -13.17 6.02 0.52
C TRP A 213 -13.19 6.72 -0.84
N LEU A 214 -12.58 6.12 -1.87
CA LEU A 214 -12.64 6.67 -3.23
C LEU A 214 -14.07 6.66 -3.77
N CYS A 215 -14.84 5.59 -3.53
CA CYS A 215 -16.24 5.48 -3.96
C CYS A 215 -17.20 6.38 -3.17
N SER A 216 -16.83 6.83 -1.97
CA SER A 216 -17.63 7.80 -1.21
C SER A 216 -17.40 9.26 -1.62
N GLN A 217 -16.41 9.56 -2.46
CA GLN A 217 -16.19 10.92 -2.96
C GLN A 217 -17.34 11.38 -3.87
N GLU A 218 -17.50 12.69 -4.02
CA GLU A 218 -18.47 13.29 -4.93
C GLU A 218 -18.30 12.80 -6.38
N GLU A 219 -19.38 12.84 -7.16
CA GLU A 219 -19.32 12.52 -8.58
C GLU A 219 -18.43 13.53 -9.31
N SER A 220 -17.26 13.07 -9.75
CA SER A 220 -16.25 13.91 -10.40
C SER A 220 -15.43 13.08 -11.36
N ALA A 221 -15.36 13.54 -12.62
CA ALA A 221 -14.52 12.92 -13.63
C ALA A 221 -13.02 12.90 -13.24
N ILE A 222 -12.58 13.81 -12.37
CA ILE A 222 -11.22 13.82 -11.83
C ILE A 222 -11.04 12.65 -10.87
N TRP A 223 -11.97 12.43 -9.94
CA TRP A 223 -11.92 11.28 -9.03
C TRP A 223 -11.96 9.95 -9.77
N ASP A 224 -12.82 9.83 -10.78
CA ASP A 224 -12.89 8.65 -11.63
C ASP A 224 -11.56 8.40 -12.35
N ARG A 225 -10.94 9.46 -12.89
CA ARG A 225 -9.63 9.35 -13.55
C ARG A 225 -8.52 8.98 -12.58
N ILE A 226 -8.52 9.51 -11.35
CA ILE A 226 -7.55 9.16 -10.31
C ILE A 226 -7.70 7.67 -9.94
N ALA A 227 -8.92 7.22 -9.65
CA ALA A 227 -9.21 5.84 -9.28
C ALA A 227 -8.81 4.87 -10.40
N GLN A 228 -9.21 5.14 -11.64
CA GLN A 228 -8.85 4.32 -12.80
C GLN A 228 -7.34 4.25 -13.01
N ARG A 229 -6.62 5.37 -12.93
CA ARG A 229 -5.15 5.37 -13.07
C ARG A 229 -4.47 4.56 -11.97
N ILE A 230 -5.02 4.54 -10.75
CA ILE A 230 -4.47 3.76 -9.64
C ILE A 230 -4.70 2.27 -9.82
N PHE A 231 -5.92 1.86 -10.13
CA PHE A 231 -6.30 0.45 -10.15
C PHE A 231 -5.98 -0.26 -11.47
N THR A 232 -5.71 0.50 -12.54
CA THR A 232 -5.34 -0.05 -13.86
C THR A 232 -3.95 0.40 -14.32
N ASP A 233 -3.05 0.72 -13.38
CA ASP A 233 -1.66 1.09 -13.69
C ASP A 233 -0.91 -0.10 -14.33
N ASN A 234 -0.32 0.13 -15.50
CA ASN A 234 0.36 -0.92 -16.28
C ASN A 234 1.78 -1.22 -15.82
N SER A 235 2.35 -0.43 -14.90
CA SER A 235 3.67 -0.68 -14.31
C SER A 235 3.64 -1.74 -13.21
N ILE A 236 2.44 -2.11 -12.74
CA ILE A 236 2.26 -3.18 -11.76
C ILE A 236 2.39 -4.53 -12.49
N GLY A 237 3.20 -5.44 -11.94
CA GLY A 237 3.36 -6.78 -12.51
C GLY A 237 2.02 -7.52 -12.62
N THR A 238 1.82 -8.28 -13.70
CA THR A 238 0.53 -8.91 -14.06
C THR A 238 -0.15 -9.65 -12.91
N ARG A 239 0.61 -10.39 -12.11
CA ARG A 239 0.08 -11.14 -10.95
C ARG A 239 -0.49 -10.22 -9.87
N ASP A 240 0.21 -9.13 -9.56
CA ASP A 240 -0.24 -8.16 -8.57
C ASP A 240 -1.41 -7.33 -9.09
N ALA A 241 -1.41 -6.98 -10.38
CA ALA A 241 -2.54 -6.33 -11.03
C ALA A 241 -3.79 -7.23 -11.00
N GLU A 242 -3.64 -8.53 -11.26
CA GLU A 242 -4.77 -9.46 -11.17
C GLU A 242 -5.34 -9.55 -9.76
N ALA A 243 -4.47 -9.65 -8.75
CA ALA A 243 -4.91 -9.70 -7.35
C ALA A 243 -5.59 -8.40 -6.91
N LEU A 244 -5.05 -7.25 -7.34
CA LEU A 244 -5.61 -5.93 -7.07
C LEU A 244 -7.02 -5.80 -7.65
N ILE A 245 -7.21 -6.11 -8.93
CA ILE A 245 -8.51 -5.97 -9.62
C ILE A 245 -9.56 -6.89 -8.99
N VAL A 246 -9.19 -8.13 -8.62
CA VAL A 246 -10.11 -9.05 -7.93
C VAL A 246 -10.58 -8.49 -6.59
N GLU A 247 -9.67 -7.94 -5.78
CA GLU A 247 -10.03 -7.41 -4.45
C GLU A 247 -10.78 -6.07 -4.53
N VAL A 248 -10.45 -5.22 -5.51
CA VAL A 248 -11.20 -3.99 -5.81
C VAL A 248 -12.63 -4.35 -6.22
N ALA A 249 -12.79 -5.31 -7.14
CA ALA A 249 -14.11 -5.75 -7.56
C ALA A 249 -14.91 -6.34 -6.39
N SER A 250 -14.26 -7.14 -5.55
CA SER A 250 -14.89 -7.73 -4.35
C SER A 250 -15.23 -6.69 -3.27
N SER A 251 -14.67 -5.49 -3.35
CA SER A 251 -14.97 -4.37 -2.45
C SER A 251 -16.12 -3.48 -2.94
N ALA A 252 -16.55 -3.64 -4.19
CA ALA A 252 -17.63 -2.87 -4.78
C ALA A 252 -19.00 -3.31 -4.25
N SER A 253 -19.85 -2.33 -3.97
CA SER A 253 -21.22 -2.53 -3.50
C SER A 253 -22.26 -2.37 -4.62
N LYS A 254 -21.92 -1.60 -5.66
CA LYS A 254 -22.77 -1.29 -6.81
C LYS A 254 -21.94 -1.13 -8.09
N ALA A 255 -22.60 -1.17 -9.24
CA ALA A 255 -21.93 -1.04 -10.54
C ALA A 255 -21.18 0.29 -10.70
N ASP A 256 -21.70 1.38 -10.12
CA ASP A 256 -21.04 2.69 -10.13
C ASP A 256 -19.66 2.66 -9.47
N ASP A 257 -19.46 1.83 -8.44
CA ASP A 257 -18.16 1.68 -7.78
C ASP A 257 -17.13 1.09 -8.76
N LEU A 258 -17.56 0.09 -9.55
CA LEU A 258 -16.73 -0.49 -10.62
C LEU A 258 -16.51 0.50 -11.77
N MET A 259 -17.51 1.32 -12.11
CA MET A 259 -17.36 2.40 -13.07
C MET A 259 -16.34 3.45 -12.60
N ARG A 260 -16.33 3.80 -11.31
CA ARG A 260 -15.30 4.68 -10.74
C ARG A 260 -13.93 4.04 -10.76
N CYS A 261 -13.81 2.78 -10.34
CA CYS A 261 -12.52 2.10 -10.22
C CYS A 261 -11.90 1.68 -11.55
N PHE A 262 -12.71 1.25 -12.52
CA PHE A 262 -12.23 0.67 -13.78
C PHE A 262 -12.76 1.41 -15.01
N GLY A 263 -13.92 2.06 -14.93
CA GLY A 263 -14.52 2.80 -16.04
C GLY A 263 -14.59 1.98 -17.32
N LEU A 264 -14.14 2.56 -18.42
CA LEU A 264 -14.08 1.87 -19.71
C LEU A 264 -12.76 1.11 -19.94
N SER A 265 -11.90 1.00 -18.92
CA SER A 265 -10.61 0.31 -19.03
C SER A 265 -10.78 -1.16 -19.40
N ILE A 266 -11.94 -1.77 -19.13
CA ILE A 266 -12.24 -3.14 -19.57
C ILE A 266 -12.11 -3.35 -21.09
N ARG A 267 -12.27 -2.29 -21.90
CA ARG A 267 -12.17 -2.36 -23.35
C ARG A 267 -10.73 -2.39 -23.86
N ARG A 268 -9.77 -1.96 -23.04
CA ARG A 268 -8.37 -1.73 -23.45
C ARG A 268 -7.35 -2.47 -22.59
N ASN A 269 -7.66 -2.67 -21.31
CA ASN A 269 -6.81 -3.36 -20.36
C ASN A 269 -7.17 -4.86 -20.35
N PRO A 270 -6.31 -5.74 -20.88
CA PRO A 270 -6.61 -7.17 -20.99
C PRO A 270 -6.72 -7.87 -19.63
N ILE A 271 -6.10 -7.31 -18.59
CA ILE A 271 -6.17 -7.87 -17.23
C ILE A 271 -7.56 -7.59 -16.63
N VAL A 272 -8.04 -6.35 -16.74
CA VAL A 272 -9.40 -5.97 -16.31
C VAL A 272 -10.44 -6.79 -17.08
N HIS A 273 -10.29 -6.88 -18.40
CA HIS A 273 -11.16 -7.69 -19.26
C HIS A 273 -11.25 -9.14 -18.78
N ARG A 274 -10.11 -9.82 -18.70
CA ARG A 274 -10.05 -11.23 -18.29
C ARG A 274 -10.66 -11.46 -16.89
N ILE A 275 -10.45 -10.54 -15.96
CA ILE A 275 -10.92 -10.72 -14.59
C ILE A 275 -12.43 -10.49 -14.49
N CYS A 276 -12.91 -9.37 -15.00
CA CYS A 276 -14.31 -8.98 -14.90
C CYS A 276 -15.23 -9.79 -15.83
N CYS A 277 -14.77 -10.16 -17.04
CA CYS A 277 -15.57 -10.93 -17.99
C CYS A 277 -15.52 -12.44 -17.76
N THR A 278 -14.53 -12.95 -17.02
CA THR A 278 -14.33 -14.41 -16.91
C THR A 278 -13.97 -14.84 -15.51
N LYS A 279 -12.83 -14.39 -14.96
CA LYS A 279 -12.26 -14.98 -13.75
C LYS A 279 -13.21 -14.91 -12.55
N LEU A 280 -13.81 -13.74 -12.29
CA LEU A 280 -14.67 -13.54 -11.12
C LEU A 280 -15.95 -14.39 -11.19
N PHE A 281 -16.54 -14.55 -12.36
CA PHE A 281 -17.73 -15.38 -12.56
C PHE A 281 -17.47 -16.88 -12.43
N LEU A 282 -16.23 -17.33 -12.59
CA LEU A 282 -15.88 -18.74 -12.47
C LEU A 282 -15.30 -19.08 -11.09
N GLN A 283 -15.00 -18.07 -10.26
CA GLN A 283 -14.50 -18.27 -8.92
C GLN A 283 -15.63 -18.61 -7.94
N ARG A 284 -15.51 -19.79 -7.31
CA ARG A 284 -16.47 -20.33 -6.32
C ARG A 284 -16.76 -19.40 -5.13
N VAL A 285 -15.88 -18.44 -4.87
CA VAL A 285 -15.95 -17.52 -3.71
C VAL A 285 -16.67 -16.21 -4.06
N CYS A 286 -17.07 -16.00 -5.32
CA CYS A 286 -17.78 -14.80 -5.72
C CYS A 286 -19.20 -14.79 -5.12
N GLU A 287 -19.48 -13.79 -4.28
CA GLU A 287 -20.80 -13.63 -3.65
C GLU A 287 -21.90 -13.36 -4.69
N PRO A 288 -23.14 -13.83 -4.47
CA PRO A 288 -24.24 -13.60 -5.39
C PRO A 288 -24.51 -12.11 -5.69
N SER A 289 -24.29 -11.23 -4.72
CA SER A 289 -24.40 -9.77 -4.87
C SER A 289 -23.40 -9.24 -5.89
N LEU A 290 -22.14 -9.68 -5.80
CA LEU A 290 -21.06 -9.28 -6.70
C LEU A 290 -21.33 -9.70 -8.14
N VAL A 291 -21.97 -10.85 -8.37
CA VAL A 291 -22.36 -11.29 -9.72
C VAL A 291 -23.26 -10.26 -10.40
N LEU A 292 -24.25 -9.73 -9.68
CA LEU A 292 -25.16 -8.72 -10.23
C LEU A 292 -24.44 -7.40 -10.49
N VAL A 293 -23.62 -6.96 -9.53
CA VAL A 293 -22.80 -5.74 -9.67
C VAL A 293 -21.88 -5.82 -10.89
N LEU A 294 -21.24 -6.96 -11.12
CA LEU A 294 -20.41 -7.21 -12.30
C LEU A 294 -21.23 -7.22 -13.58
N ALA A 295 -22.39 -7.88 -13.60
CA ALA A 295 -23.24 -7.94 -14.78
C ALA A 295 -23.71 -6.55 -15.22
N ASP A 296 -24.12 -5.70 -14.27
CA ASP A 296 -24.55 -4.32 -14.52
C ASP A 296 -23.38 -3.43 -14.99
N TYR A 297 -22.20 -3.59 -14.38
CA TYR A 297 -20.98 -2.94 -14.84
C TYR A 297 -20.59 -3.36 -16.26
N LEU A 298 -20.62 -4.65 -16.58
CA LEU A 298 -20.28 -5.13 -17.92
C LEU A 298 -21.27 -4.64 -18.98
N HIS A 299 -22.56 -4.61 -18.65
CA HIS A 299 -23.58 -4.08 -19.57
C HIS A 299 -23.30 -2.61 -19.94
N THR A 300 -22.81 -1.82 -18.98
CA THR A 300 -22.51 -0.41 -19.17
C THR A 300 -21.14 -0.17 -19.82
N ALA A 301 -20.11 -0.89 -19.36
CA ALA A 301 -18.72 -0.59 -19.65
C ALA A 301 -18.10 -1.44 -20.77
N ALA A 302 -18.52 -2.69 -20.92
CA ALA A 302 -17.95 -3.59 -21.93
C ALA A 302 -18.48 -3.27 -23.33
N THR A 303 -17.89 -3.90 -24.35
CA THR A 303 -18.52 -3.97 -25.67
C THR A 303 -19.58 -5.07 -25.66
N MET A 304 -20.59 -4.97 -26.53
CA MET A 304 -21.62 -6.00 -26.67
C MET A 304 -21.00 -7.38 -26.97
N GLU A 305 -19.95 -7.41 -27.80
CA GLU A 305 -19.20 -8.64 -28.12
C GLU A 305 -18.60 -9.27 -26.85
N SER A 306 -17.87 -8.50 -26.03
CA SER A 306 -17.28 -9.01 -24.79
C SER A 306 -18.34 -9.46 -23.78
N TYR A 307 -19.49 -8.76 -23.71
CA TYR A 307 -20.62 -9.15 -22.88
C TYR A 307 -21.18 -10.51 -23.29
N VAL A 308 -21.43 -10.69 -24.60
CA VAL A 308 -21.93 -11.94 -25.18
C VAL A 308 -20.92 -13.07 -25.03
N GLU A 309 -19.62 -12.80 -25.18
CA GLU A 309 -18.56 -13.79 -24.95
C GLU A 309 -18.53 -14.28 -23.49
N ALA A 310 -18.70 -13.37 -22.51
CA ALA A 310 -18.79 -13.74 -21.11
C ALA A 310 -19.98 -14.68 -20.83
N ILE A 311 -21.15 -14.38 -21.42
CA ILE A 311 -22.33 -15.25 -21.32
C ILE A 311 -22.07 -16.61 -21.97
N LYS A 312 -21.55 -16.62 -23.20
CA LYS A 312 -21.24 -17.86 -23.93
C LYS A 312 -20.27 -18.75 -23.15
N ALA A 313 -19.23 -18.15 -22.54
CA ALA A 313 -18.28 -18.88 -21.71
C ALA A 313 -18.96 -19.50 -20.48
N ALA A 314 -19.81 -18.74 -19.78
CA ALA A 314 -20.54 -19.25 -18.63
C ALA A 314 -21.50 -20.39 -19.00
N VAL A 315 -22.28 -20.23 -20.08
CA VAL A 315 -23.21 -21.25 -20.59
C VAL A 315 -22.46 -22.50 -21.05
N SER A 316 -21.34 -22.34 -21.75
CA SER A 316 -20.52 -23.47 -22.20
C SER A 316 -20.07 -24.33 -21.02
N ILE A 317 -19.59 -23.72 -19.93
CA ILE A 317 -19.16 -24.45 -18.73
C ILE A 317 -20.35 -25.09 -18.02
N TRP A 318 -21.48 -24.39 -17.94
CA TRP A 318 -22.68 -24.87 -17.27
C TRP A 318 -23.31 -26.08 -17.98
N SER A 319 -23.25 -26.09 -19.32
CA SER A 319 -23.75 -27.18 -20.16
C SER A 319 -22.77 -28.37 -20.30
N ASP A 320 -21.54 -28.25 -19.80
CA ASP A 320 -20.53 -29.30 -19.93
C ASP A 320 -20.92 -30.55 -19.12
N VAL A 321 -20.90 -31.71 -19.78
CA VAL A 321 -21.33 -32.99 -19.19
C VAL A 321 -20.48 -33.36 -17.97
N SER A 322 -19.18 -33.04 -17.98
CA SER A 322 -18.29 -33.31 -16.85
C SER A 322 -18.59 -32.37 -15.68
N HIS A 323 -18.88 -31.10 -15.97
CA HIS A 323 -19.32 -30.14 -14.96
C HIS A 323 -20.61 -30.61 -14.26
N VAL A 324 -21.63 -31.00 -15.03
CA VAL A 324 -22.91 -31.47 -14.48
C VAL A 324 -22.75 -32.73 -13.62
N ARG A 325 -21.84 -33.64 -14.00
CA ARG A 325 -21.67 -34.93 -13.31
C ARG A 325 -20.75 -34.89 -12.09
N TYR A 326 -19.70 -34.07 -12.13
CA TYR A 326 -18.60 -34.20 -11.16
C TYR A 326 -18.37 -32.95 -10.31
N VAL A 327 -18.96 -31.80 -10.65
CA VAL A 327 -18.78 -30.57 -9.89
C VAL A 327 -19.80 -30.49 -8.76
N ALA A 328 -19.36 -29.98 -7.61
CA ALA A 328 -20.21 -29.81 -6.44
C ALA A 328 -21.42 -28.90 -6.74
N VAL A 329 -22.57 -29.23 -6.13
CA VAL A 329 -23.84 -28.53 -6.34
C VAL A 329 -23.73 -27.02 -6.09
N GLU A 330 -22.93 -26.57 -5.12
CA GLU A 330 -22.77 -25.14 -4.84
C GLU A 330 -22.14 -24.39 -6.01
N GLN A 331 -21.20 -25.02 -6.73
CA GLN A 331 -20.57 -24.42 -7.90
C GLN A 331 -21.53 -24.42 -9.10
N GLN A 332 -22.35 -25.46 -9.27
CA GLN A 332 -23.41 -25.48 -10.29
C GLN A 332 -24.45 -24.38 -10.04
N MET A 333 -24.86 -24.20 -8.77
CA MET A 333 -25.76 -23.12 -8.35
C MET A 333 -25.13 -21.75 -8.58
N HIS A 334 -23.85 -21.57 -8.25
CA HIS A 334 -23.13 -20.33 -8.52
C HIS A 334 -23.15 -19.98 -10.01
N LEU A 335 -22.79 -20.93 -10.88
CA LEU A 335 -22.77 -20.69 -12.33
C LEU A 335 -24.17 -20.43 -12.91
N THR A 336 -25.20 -21.09 -12.35
CA THR A 336 -26.60 -20.79 -12.68
C THR A 336 -26.95 -19.33 -12.35
N ARG A 337 -26.52 -18.82 -11.19
CA ARG A 337 -26.72 -17.40 -10.82
C ARG A 337 -25.98 -16.45 -11.75
N VAL A 338 -24.76 -16.80 -12.18
CA VAL A 338 -24.00 -16.03 -13.17
C VAL A 338 -24.77 -15.89 -14.48
N ILE A 339 -25.26 -17.01 -15.03
CA ILE A 339 -26.02 -17.02 -16.28
C ILE A 339 -27.30 -16.18 -16.13
N LEU A 340 -28.03 -16.35 -15.02
CA LEU A 340 -29.23 -15.56 -14.76
C LEU A 340 -28.93 -14.07 -14.59
N GLY A 341 -27.82 -13.72 -13.93
CA GLY A 341 -27.39 -12.33 -13.73
C GLY A 341 -27.04 -11.65 -15.05
N LEU A 342 -26.22 -12.29 -15.88
CA LEU A 342 -25.85 -11.80 -17.21
C LEU A 342 -27.02 -11.84 -18.21
N GLY A 343 -27.95 -12.79 -18.06
CA GLY A 343 -29.11 -12.93 -18.92
C GLY A 343 -30.15 -11.81 -18.80
N ARG A 344 -30.11 -11.03 -17.71
CA ARG A 344 -31.08 -9.94 -17.45
C ARG A 344 -31.12 -8.87 -18.53
N TRP A 345 -30.00 -8.65 -19.20
CA TRP A 345 -29.80 -7.58 -20.17
C TRP A 345 -29.83 -8.08 -21.62
N ILE A 346 -30.21 -9.34 -21.86
CA ILE A 346 -30.42 -9.89 -23.19
C ILE A 346 -31.88 -9.60 -23.58
N THR A 347 -32.10 -8.40 -24.10
CA THR A 347 -33.33 -7.95 -24.77
C THR A 347 -32.92 -7.23 -26.04
#